data_AF-A0A523IQ13-F1
#
_entry.id   AF-A0A523IQ13-F1
#
_cell.length_a   1.000
_cell.length_b   1.000
_cell.length_c   1.000
_cell.angle_alpha   90.00
_cell.angle_beta   90.00
_cell.angle_gamma   90.00
#
_symmetry.space_group_name_H-M   'P 1'
#
loop_
_entity.id
_entity.type
_entity.pdbx_description
1 polymer ?
#
loop_
_entity_poly.entity_id
_entity_poly.type
_entity_poly.pdbx_seq_one_letter_code
_entity_poly.pdbx_strand_id
1 'polypeptide(L)'
;MANKEQLFKYKGNKCACCGISIIEMVERYGTFNRMLEFNHINPDDKDPEYSNIIRRVLSTKQLDEVDKCVLLCRNCHGILHAQNINAEWEITANVDGQKATQRFKGQAIVDLKKNHFTFLTNERMLLNPYHVIIGASKPRTLFGIQLETESLLMSFLKDIDKSKTIKIFFWGTQKIAMEAEYICGRDIILKHDISFSGFKSELMENKGDSPAIWIRNGIALTKEGEIKKSGTVTYNMELIV
;
A
#
# COMPACT_ATOMS: atom_id res chain seq x y z
N MET A 1 0.27 -12.80 -20.76
CA MET A 1 -0.29 -11.44 -20.68
C MET A 1 -0.86 -11.28 -19.28
N ALA A 2 -0.60 -10.18 -18.57
CA ALA A 2 -1.31 -9.99 -17.32
C ALA A 2 -2.76 -9.70 -17.68
N ASN A 3 -3.65 -10.57 -17.20
CA ASN A 3 -5.07 -10.34 -17.41
C ASN A 3 -5.45 -9.11 -16.57
N LYS A 4 -6.26 -8.21 -17.11
CA LYS A 4 -6.82 -7.05 -16.37
C LYS A 4 -7.42 -7.46 -15.02
N GLU A 5 -7.87 -8.71 -14.95
CA GLU A 5 -8.28 -9.43 -13.75
C GLU A 5 -7.23 -9.48 -12.63
N GLN A 6 -5.95 -9.71 -12.92
CA GLN A 6 -4.88 -9.69 -11.89
C GLN A 6 -4.76 -8.30 -11.25
N LEU A 7 -4.92 -7.24 -12.05
CA LEU A 7 -4.90 -5.86 -11.56
C LEU A 7 -6.16 -5.52 -10.74
N PHE A 8 -7.32 -6.07 -11.12
CA PHE A 8 -8.52 -5.98 -10.29
C PHE A 8 -8.31 -6.70 -8.95
N LYS A 9 -7.69 -7.88 -8.97
CA LYS A 9 -7.37 -8.65 -7.77
C LYS A 9 -6.42 -7.89 -6.86
N TYR A 10 -5.40 -7.25 -7.44
CA TYR A 10 -4.48 -6.35 -6.74
C TYR A 10 -5.20 -5.18 -6.08
N LYS A 11 -6.21 -4.60 -6.75
CA LYS A 11 -7.09 -3.57 -6.17
C LYS A 11 -8.27 -4.12 -5.35
N GLY A 12 -8.27 -5.41 -5.02
CA GLY A 12 -9.20 -6.02 -4.07
C GLY A 12 -10.50 -6.57 -4.65
N ASN A 13 -10.64 -6.66 -5.98
CA ASN A 13 -11.79 -7.28 -6.67
C ASN A 13 -13.17 -6.68 -6.33
N LYS A 14 -13.23 -5.42 -5.93
CA LYS A 14 -14.49 -4.75 -5.60
C LYS A 14 -14.45 -3.26 -5.89
N CYS A 15 -15.63 -2.68 -6.11
CA CYS A 15 -15.77 -1.23 -6.19
C CYS A 15 -15.43 -0.58 -4.84
N ALA A 16 -14.50 0.37 -4.84
CA ALA A 16 -14.10 1.12 -3.65
C ALA A 16 -15.24 1.99 -3.07
N CYS A 17 -16.23 2.36 -3.89
CA CYS A 17 -17.36 3.17 -3.44
C CYS A 17 -18.53 2.35 -2.90
N CYS A 18 -19.08 1.42 -3.70
CA CYS A 18 -20.30 0.70 -3.34
C CYS A 18 -20.06 -0.74 -2.84
N GLY A 19 -18.83 -1.22 -2.88
CA GLY A 19 -18.45 -2.54 -2.36
C GLY A 19 -18.81 -3.72 -3.25
N ILE A 20 -19.59 -3.55 -4.33
CA ILE A 20 -19.93 -4.65 -5.24
C ILE A 20 -18.67 -5.37 -5.72
N SER A 21 -18.62 -6.68 -5.51
CA SER A 21 -17.45 -7.50 -5.80
C SER A 21 -17.57 -8.19 -7.16
N ILE A 22 -16.44 -8.59 -7.74
CA ILE A 22 -16.43 -9.41 -8.96
C ILE A 22 -17.19 -10.74 -8.73
N ILE A 23 -17.00 -11.36 -7.56
CA ILE A 23 -17.69 -12.61 -7.20
C ILE A 23 -19.19 -12.40 -7.26
N GLU A 24 -19.69 -11.36 -6.59
CA GLU A 24 -21.12 -11.01 -6.59
C GLU A 24 -21.64 -10.72 -8.02
N MET A 25 -20.89 -10.01 -8.86
CA MET A 25 -21.29 -9.76 -10.25
C MET A 25 -21.40 -11.05 -11.07
N VAL A 26 -20.45 -11.98 -10.90
CA VAL A 26 -20.46 -13.26 -11.61
C VAL A 26 -21.60 -14.14 -11.12
N GLU A 27 -21.80 -14.26 -9.81
CA GLU A 27 -22.90 -15.03 -9.23
C GLU A 27 -24.26 -14.51 -9.68
N ARG A 28 -24.42 -13.17 -9.76
CA ARG A 28 -25.70 -12.54 -10.07
C ARG A 28 -25.99 -12.42 -11.56
N TYR A 29 -24.99 -12.15 -12.38
CA TYR A 29 -25.16 -11.80 -13.80
C TYR A 29 -24.39 -12.71 -14.76
N GLY A 30 -23.61 -13.66 -14.25
CA GLY A 30 -22.76 -14.55 -15.06
C GLY A 30 -21.53 -13.89 -15.67
N THR A 31 -21.29 -12.60 -15.42
CA THR A 31 -20.14 -11.87 -15.98
C THR A 31 -19.84 -10.58 -15.21
N PHE A 32 -18.58 -10.14 -15.26
CA PHE A 32 -18.13 -8.83 -14.79
C PHE A 32 -17.46 -8.00 -15.91
N ASN A 33 -17.50 -8.50 -17.16
CA ASN A 33 -16.79 -7.89 -18.26
C ASN A 33 -17.27 -6.44 -18.49
N ARG A 34 -16.32 -5.49 -18.57
CA ARG A 34 -16.58 -4.05 -18.74
C ARG A 34 -17.36 -3.39 -17.58
N MET A 35 -17.43 -4.03 -16.42
CA MET A 35 -18.16 -3.48 -15.25
C MET A 35 -17.28 -2.69 -14.29
N LEU A 36 -15.96 -2.88 -14.33
CA LEU A 36 -14.98 -2.21 -13.46
C LEU A 36 -13.96 -1.39 -14.26
N GLU A 37 -13.63 -0.22 -13.72
CA GLU A 37 -12.73 0.77 -14.31
C GLU A 37 -11.75 1.28 -13.24
N PHE A 38 -10.50 1.51 -13.67
CA PHE A 38 -9.50 2.17 -12.84
C PHE A 38 -9.68 3.68 -12.99
N ASN A 39 -9.92 4.35 -11.88
CA ASN A 39 -10.07 5.79 -11.81
C ASN A 39 -8.84 6.40 -11.15
N HIS A 40 -8.11 7.23 -11.88
CA HIS A 40 -7.04 8.06 -11.32
C HIS A 40 -7.63 9.11 -10.38
N ILE A 41 -7.13 9.17 -9.15
CA ILE A 41 -7.55 10.20 -8.19
C ILE A 41 -7.11 11.58 -8.66
N ASN A 42 -5.88 11.69 -9.16
CA ASN A 42 -5.38 12.84 -9.88
C ASN A 42 -5.15 12.47 -11.36
N PRO A 43 -5.96 12.99 -12.29
CA PRO A 43 -5.81 12.71 -13.73
C PRO A 43 -4.44 13.10 -14.29
N ASP A 44 -3.78 14.11 -13.71
CA ASP A 44 -2.49 14.63 -14.21
C ASP A 44 -1.33 13.69 -13.90
N ASP A 45 -1.48 12.78 -12.93
CA ASP A 45 -0.45 11.79 -12.59
C ASP A 45 -0.46 10.57 -13.52
N LYS A 46 -1.43 10.49 -14.43
CA LYS A 46 -1.61 9.38 -15.36
C LYS A 46 -0.43 9.27 -16.33
N ASP A 47 0.10 8.06 -16.49
CA ASP A 47 1.16 7.81 -17.47
C ASP A 47 0.64 8.07 -18.91
N PRO A 48 1.36 8.84 -19.75
CA PRO A 48 0.97 9.10 -21.14
C PRO A 48 0.72 7.82 -21.96
N GLU A 49 1.41 6.73 -21.62
CA GLU A 49 1.25 5.41 -22.24
C GLU A 49 0.28 4.49 -21.49
N TYR A 50 -0.58 5.00 -20.60
CA TYR A 50 -1.50 4.22 -19.77
C TYR A 50 -2.20 3.07 -20.54
N SER A 51 -2.76 3.39 -21.72
CA SER A 51 -3.48 2.42 -22.56
C SER A 51 -2.62 1.23 -22.97
N ASN A 52 -1.32 1.45 -23.16
CA ASN A 52 -0.35 0.42 -23.48
C ASN A 52 0.06 -0.34 -22.21
N ILE A 53 0.37 0.38 -21.12
CA ILE A 53 0.84 -0.19 -19.86
C ILE A 53 -0.17 -1.17 -19.27
N ILE A 54 -1.46 -0.81 -19.24
CA ILE A 54 -2.50 -1.63 -18.60
C ILE A 54 -2.80 -2.95 -19.35
N ARG A 55 -2.27 -3.11 -20.58
CA ARG A 55 -2.45 -4.29 -21.43
C ARG A 55 -1.21 -5.21 -21.45
N ARG A 56 -0.12 -4.83 -20.78
CA ARG A 56 1.14 -5.58 -20.72
C ARG A 56 1.08 -6.70 -19.68
N VAL A 57 2.14 -7.51 -19.66
CA VAL A 57 2.42 -8.43 -18.53
C VAL A 57 2.70 -7.62 -17.27
N LEU A 58 2.40 -8.25 -16.12
CA LEU A 58 2.58 -7.66 -14.81
C LEU A 58 4.02 -7.18 -14.68
N SER A 59 4.16 -5.92 -14.29
CA SER A 59 5.45 -5.23 -14.21
C SER A 59 5.36 -4.10 -13.18
N THR A 60 6.52 -3.66 -12.69
CA THR A 60 6.63 -2.50 -11.79
C THR A 60 5.93 -1.27 -12.37
N LYS A 61 6.18 -0.91 -13.64
CA LYS A 61 5.53 0.23 -14.30
C LYS A 61 4.00 0.12 -14.30
N GLN A 62 3.46 -1.09 -14.47
CA GLN A 62 2.01 -1.32 -14.44
C GLN A 62 1.44 -1.17 -13.03
N LEU A 63 2.15 -1.64 -12.01
CA LEU A 63 1.75 -1.49 -10.61
C LEU A 63 1.87 -0.05 -10.11
N ASP A 64 2.90 0.67 -10.52
CA ASP A 64 3.07 2.10 -10.22
C ASP A 64 1.91 2.92 -10.77
N GLU A 65 1.47 2.60 -11.98
CA GLU A 65 0.33 3.26 -12.58
C GLU A 65 -0.99 2.89 -11.89
N VAL A 66 -1.19 1.60 -11.62
CA VAL A 66 -2.40 1.12 -10.94
C VAL A 66 -2.46 1.65 -9.49
N ASP A 67 -1.33 1.86 -8.82
CA ASP A 67 -1.27 2.43 -7.47
C ASP A 67 -1.87 3.83 -7.37
N LYS A 68 -1.86 4.61 -8.46
CA LYS A 68 -2.50 5.94 -8.53
C LYS A 68 -4.03 5.88 -8.63
N CYS A 69 -4.57 4.69 -8.90
CA CYS A 69 -5.99 4.50 -9.17
C CYS A 69 -6.75 3.92 -7.98
N VAL A 70 -8.05 4.19 -7.95
CA VAL A 70 -9.06 3.41 -7.24
C VAL A 70 -9.87 2.57 -8.22
N LEU A 71 -10.33 1.40 -7.79
CA LEU A 71 -11.16 0.52 -8.62
C LEU A 71 -12.64 0.84 -8.38
N LEU A 72 -13.37 1.22 -9.43
CA LEU A 72 -14.78 1.58 -9.34
C LEU A 72 -15.61 0.76 -10.32
N CYS A 73 -16.87 0.48 -9.95
CA CYS A 73 -17.83 0.03 -10.95
C CYS A 73 -18.23 1.18 -11.86
N ARG A 74 -18.68 0.85 -13.08
CA ARG A 74 -19.00 1.84 -14.12
C ARG A 74 -20.00 2.91 -13.66
N ASN A 75 -20.98 2.52 -12.85
CA ASN A 75 -21.96 3.46 -12.29
C ASN A 75 -21.31 4.43 -11.30
N CYS A 76 -20.55 3.93 -10.32
CA CYS A 76 -19.86 4.79 -9.36
C CYS A 76 -18.81 5.68 -10.04
N HIS A 77 -18.11 5.16 -11.04
CA HIS A 77 -17.15 5.94 -11.82
C HIS A 77 -17.84 7.07 -12.60
N GLY A 78 -18.96 6.79 -13.28
CA GLY A 78 -19.73 7.83 -13.97
C GLY A 78 -20.28 8.89 -13.01
N ILE A 79 -20.79 8.48 -11.84
CA ILE A 79 -21.28 9.41 -10.81
C ILE A 79 -20.14 10.28 -10.27
N LEU A 80 -18.97 9.70 -10.00
CA LEU A 80 -17.79 10.43 -9.54
C LEU A 80 -17.44 11.58 -10.50
N HIS A 81 -17.33 11.27 -11.81
CA HIS A 81 -17.03 12.27 -12.84
C HIS A 81 -18.16 13.28 -13.01
N ALA A 82 -19.41 12.87 -12.88
CA ALA A 82 -20.57 13.76 -13.00
C ALA A 82 -20.67 14.74 -11.80
N GLN A 83 -20.36 14.28 -10.59
CA GLN A 83 -20.34 15.14 -9.40
C GLN A 83 -19.08 16.02 -9.37
N ASN A 84 -17.95 15.51 -9.87
CA ASN A 84 -16.67 16.22 -9.99
C ASN A 84 -16.22 16.90 -8.68
N ILE A 85 -16.37 16.18 -7.55
CA ILE A 85 -16.01 16.69 -6.24
C ILE A 85 -14.59 16.25 -5.92
N ASN A 86 -13.68 17.22 -5.81
CA ASN A 86 -12.36 17.03 -5.23
C ASN A 86 -12.38 17.53 -3.78
N ALA A 87 -11.71 16.81 -2.88
CA ALA A 87 -11.66 17.16 -1.47
C ALA A 87 -10.27 16.90 -0.88
N GLU A 88 -9.92 17.71 0.12
CA GLU A 88 -8.78 17.45 1.00
C GLU A 88 -9.32 17.14 2.40
N TRP A 89 -8.82 16.07 3.00
CA TRP A 89 -9.21 15.62 4.33
C TRP A 89 -7.98 15.62 5.23
N GLU A 90 -8.07 16.30 6.37
CA GLU A 90 -7.01 16.30 7.38
C GLU A 90 -7.45 15.47 8.58
N ILE A 91 -6.66 14.47 8.93
CA ILE A 91 -6.93 13.58 10.05
C ILE A 91 -5.81 13.74 11.08
N THR A 92 -6.21 13.92 12.33
CA THR A 92 -5.30 13.94 13.48
C THR A 92 -5.55 12.71 14.33
N ALA A 93 -4.48 11.96 14.62
CA ALA A 93 -4.49 10.87 15.58
C ALA A 93 -3.73 11.28 16.85
N ASN A 94 -4.30 10.94 18.01
CA ASN A 94 -3.66 11.12 19.32
C ASN A 94 -3.60 9.77 20.04
N VAL A 95 -2.41 9.26 20.29
CA VAL A 95 -2.18 7.93 20.91
C VAL A 95 -0.99 8.05 21.86
N ASP A 96 -1.15 7.60 23.11
CA ASP A 96 -0.09 7.65 24.14
C ASP A 96 0.57 9.03 24.32
N GLY A 97 -0.23 10.11 24.19
CA GLY A 97 0.26 11.49 24.25
C GLY A 97 1.06 11.95 23.03
N GLN A 98 1.26 11.08 22.02
CA GLN A 98 1.80 11.43 20.72
C GLN A 98 0.68 11.87 19.78
N LYS A 99 0.96 12.90 18.98
CA LYS A 99 0.04 13.44 17.99
C LYS A 99 0.68 13.35 16.60
N ALA A 100 -0.06 12.82 15.64
CA ALA A 100 0.30 12.88 14.23
C ALA A 100 -0.86 13.40 13.41
N THR A 101 -0.55 14.17 12.37
CA THR A 101 -1.54 14.72 11.44
C THR A 101 -1.15 14.33 10.03
N GLN A 102 -2.12 13.85 9.25
CA GLN A 102 -1.93 13.55 7.84
C GLN A 102 -3.07 14.18 7.05
N ARG A 103 -2.70 14.83 5.95
CA ARG A 103 -3.65 15.33 4.96
C ARG A 103 -3.72 14.35 3.80
N PHE A 104 -4.93 14.11 3.31
CA PHE A 104 -5.25 13.25 2.18
C PHE A 104 -5.90 14.09 1.09
N LYS A 105 -5.52 13.86 -0.16
CA LYS A 105 -6.23 14.38 -1.32
C LYS A 105 -7.02 13.27 -1.99
N GLY A 106 -8.18 13.63 -2.52
CA GLY A 106 -9.09 12.64 -3.05
C GLY A 106 -10.24 13.22 -3.83
N GLN A 107 -11.06 12.30 -4.32
CA GLN A 107 -12.34 12.58 -4.96
C GLN A 107 -13.46 12.06 -4.07
N ALA A 108 -14.66 12.61 -4.20
CA ALA A 108 -15.78 12.21 -3.37
C ALA A 108 -17.05 11.90 -4.17
N ILE A 109 -17.85 10.99 -3.62
CA ILE A 109 -19.22 10.73 -4.04
C ILE A 109 -20.15 11.03 -2.87
N VAL A 110 -21.19 11.82 -3.12
CA VAL A 110 -22.26 12.10 -2.17
C VAL A 110 -23.53 11.37 -2.60
N ASP A 111 -24.02 10.47 -1.76
CA ASP A 111 -25.33 9.84 -1.89
C ASP A 111 -26.30 10.49 -0.90
N LEU A 112 -27.07 11.46 -1.41
CA LEU A 112 -28.04 12.21 -0.60
C LEU A 112 -29.17 11.33 -0.06
N LYS A 113 -29.55 10.28 -0.78
CA LYS A 113 -30.64 9.38 -0.36
C LYS A 113 -30.20 8.51 0.82
N LYS A 114 -28.95 8.05 0.80
CA LYS A 114 -28.36 7.27 1.89
C LYS A 114 -27.73 8.12 2.99
N ASN A 115 -27.70 9.44 2.82
CA ASN A 115 -26.94 10.36 3.68
C ASN A 115 -25.48 9.89 3.87
N HIS A 116 -24.85 9.49 2.77
CA HIS A 116 -23.51 8.89 2.79
C HIS A 116 -22.53 9.69 1.93
N PHE A 117 -21.36 9.95 2.50
CA PHE A 117 -20.24 10.58 1.83
C PHE A 117 -19.10 9.56 1.72
N THR A 118 -18.66 9.27 0.50
CA THR A 118 -17.52 8.38 0.25
C THR A 118 -16.34 9.21 -0.22
N PHE A 119 -15.27 9.26 0.56
CA PHE A 119 -13.98 9.81 0.16
C PHE A 119 -13.11 8.71 -0.47
N LEU A 120 -12.55 8.98 -1.65
CA LEU A 120 -11.69 8.06 -2.39
C LEU A 120 -10.30 8.70 -2.53
N THR A 121 -9.28 8.01 -2.05
CA THR A 121 -7.88 8.41 -2.17
C THR A 121 -7.01 7.21 -2.50
N ASN A 122 -5.89 7.46 -3.19
CA ASN A 122 -4.83 6.50 -3.46
C ASN A 122 -3.65 6.67 -2.49
N GLU A 123 -3.73 7.63 -1.57
CA GLU A 123 -2.71 7.87 -0.56
C GLU A 123 -2.76 6.83 0.57
N ARG A 124 -1.59 6.48 1.11
CA ARG A 124 -1.46 5.50 2.19
C ARG A 124 -1.81 6.16 3.53
N MET A 125 -2.56 5.45 4.38
CA MET A 125 -2.82 5.86 5.77
C MET A 125 -1.58 5.61 6.64
N LEU A 126 -0.87 6.68 6.99
CA LEU A 126 0.36 6.66 7.79
C LEU A 126 0.13 7.07 9.26
N LEU A 127 -1.12 7.26 9.66
CA LEU A 127 -1.52 7.53 11.04
C LEU A 127 -1.65 6.26 11.90
N ASN A 128 -1.17 5.12 11.41
CA ASN A 128 -1.07 3.92 12.23
C ASN A 128 0.05 4.10 13.26
N PRO A 129 -0.22 3.96 14.57
CA PRO A 129 0.81 3.96 15.59
C PRO A 129 1.56 2.63 15.62
N TYR A 130 2.82 2.69 16.05
CA TYR A 130 3.72 1.56 16.25
C TYR A 130 4.49 1.73 17.56
N HIS A 131 4.79 0.61 18.23
CA HIS A 131 5.76 0.62 19.31
C HIS A 131 7.14 0.28 18.77
N VAL A 132 8.10 1.18 19.00
CA VAL A 132 9.46 1.08 18.45
C VAL A 132 10.46 0.94 19.58
N ILE A 133 11.33 -0.05 19.46
CA ILE A 133 12.43 -0.36 20.38
C ILE A 133 13.72 -0.37 19.57
N ILE A 134 14.73 0.38 20.02
CA ILE A 134 16.03 0.50 19.35
C ILE A 134 17.11 0.09 20.37
N GLY A 135 17.76 -1.04 20.13
CA GLY A 135 18.70 -1.66 21.06
C GLY A 135 18.09 -1.84 22.45
N ALA A 136 18.78 -1.32 23.46
CA ALA A 136 18.34 -1.34 24.86
C ALA A 136 17.46 -0.14 25.27
N SER A 137 17.03 0.70 24.31
CA SER A 137 16.24 1.89 24.61
C SER A 137 14.84 1.52 25.10
N LYS A 138 14.23 2.41 25.90
CA LYS A 138 12.81 2.26 26.29
C LYS A 138 11.92 2.29 25.05
N PRO A 139 10.82 1.49 25.02
CA PRO A 139 9.84 1.57 23.95
C PRO A 139 9.27 2.98 23.81
N ARG A 140 9.05 3.41 22.56
CA ARG A 140 8.37 4.67 22.25
C ARG A 140 7.29 4.44 21.20
N THR A 141 6.22 5.21 21.27
CA THR A 141 5.16 5.22 20.27
C THR A 141 5.53 6.18 19.14
N LEU A 142 5.52 5.70 17.90
CA LEU A 142 5.73 6.49 16.68
C LEU A 142 4.63 6.17 15.67
N PHE A 143 4.23 7.16 14.89
CA PHE A 143 3.31 6.98 13.77
C PHE A 143 4.06 6.61 12.49
N GLY A 144 3.38 5.91 11.59
CA GLY A 144 3.90 5.59 10.26
C GLY A 144 4.44 6.81 9.50
N ILE A 145 3.82 7.99 9.68
CA ILE A 145 4.26 9.23 9.02
C ILE A 145 5.67 9.65 9.46
N GLN A 146 5.98 9.46 10.75
CA GLN A 146 7.30 9.74 11.30
C GLN A 146 8.32 8.70 10.82
N LEU A 147 7.91 7.44 10.72
CA LEU A 147 8.78 6.36 10.22
C LEU A 147 9.11 6.53 8.74
N GLU A 148 8.13 6.82 7.90
CA GLU A 148 8.24 6.79 6.44
C GLU A 148 8.58 8.16 5.84
N THR A 149 7.84 9.21 6.19
CA THR A 149 8.00 10.53 5.56
C THR A 149 9.12 11.34 6.19
N GLU A 150 9.28 11.26 7.51
CA GLU A 150 10.38 11.92 8.23
C GLU A 150 11.69 11.09 8.20
N SER A 151 11.72 10.01 7.42
CA SER A 151 12.91 9.14 7.21
C SER A 151 13.50 8.55 8.50
N LEU A 152 12.75 8.50 9.60
CA LEU A 152 13.26 7.95 10.87
C LEU A 152 13.62 6.48 10.73
N LEU A 153 12.83 5.70 9.98
CA LEU A 153 13.12 4.29 9.75
C LEU A 153 14.49 4.09 9.09
N MET A 154 14.79 4.88 8.07
CA MET A 154 16.09 4.85 7.41
C MET A 154 17.21 5.34 8.33
N SER A 155 16.96 6.34 9.17
CA SER A 155 17.94 6.78 10.17
C SER A 155 18.29 5.68 11.16
N PHE A 156 17.30 4.92 11.63
CA PHE A 156 17.52 3.81 12.57
C PHE A 156 18.37 2.72 11.92
N LEU A 157 18.05 2.36 10.66
CA LEU A 157 18.82 1.37 9.90
C LEU A 157 20.27 1.81 9.66
N LYS A 158 20.52 3.10 9.40
CA LYS A 158 21.88 3.63 9.24
C LYS A 158 22.72 3.52 10.53
N ASP A 159 22.09 3.68 11.69
CA ASP A 159 22.73 3.59 13.02
C ASP A 159 22.57 2.20 13.68
N ILE A 160 22.27 1.16 12.89
CA ILE A 160 22.03 -0.18 13.43
C ILE A 160 23.30 -0.85 13.96
N ASP A 161 24.47 -0.47 13.47
CA ASP A 161 25.77 -0.89 14.00
C ASP A 161 25.96 -0.49 15.47
N LYS A 162 25.38 0.65 15.88
CA LYS A 162 25.39 1.14 17.27
C LYS A 162 24.30 0.49 18.11
N SER A 163 23.08 0.47 17.58
CA SER A 163 21.91 -0.01 18.33
C SER A 163 21.77 -1.53 18.37
N LYS A 164 22.44 -2.25 17.47
CA LYS A 164 22.44 -3.70 17.24
C LYS A 164 21.12 -4.29 16.79
N THR A 165 19.98 -3.80 17.29
CA THR A 165 18.65 -4.30 16.95
C THR A 165 17.63 -3.18 16.86
N ILE A 166 16.64 -3.36 15.99
CA ILE A 166 15.46 -2.48 15.88
C ILE A 166 14.24 -3.39 15.85
N LYS A 167 13.25 -3.14 16.70
CA LYS A 167 11.97 -3.86 16.70
C LYS A 167 10.82 -2.87 16.63
N ILE A 168 9.92 -3.09 15.69
CA ILE A 168 8.71 -2.30 15.48
C ILE A 168 7.53 -3.26 15.61
N PHE A 169 6.61 -2.95 16.51
CA PHE A 169 5.40 -3.72 16.78
C PHE A 169 4.17 -2.95 16.31
N PHE A 170 3.18 -3.66 15.81
CA PHE A 170 1.85 -3.09 15.62
C PHE A 170 1.31 -2.67 16.99
N TRP A 171 0.89 -1.41 17.10
CA TRP A 171 0.43 -0.85 18.37
C TRP A 171 -0.71 -1.66 18.99
N GLY A 172 -0.70 -1.78 20.32
CA GLY A 172 -1.68 -2.56 21.07
C GLY A 172 -1.54 -4.08 20.90
N THR A 173 -0.49 -4.57 20.22
CA THR A 173 -0.28 -6.00 20.00
C THR A 173 1.17 -6.41 20.29
N GLN A 174 1.40 -7.72 20.42
CA GLN A 174 2.75 -8.31 20.43
C GLN A 174 3.24 -8.69 19.03
N LYS A 175 2.47 -8.37 17.98
CA LYS A 175 2.80 -8.73 16.60
C LYS A 175 3.90 -7.81 16.08
N ILE A 176 5.01 -8.41 15.66
CA ILE A 176 6.13 -7.70 15.04
C ILE A 176 5.69 -7.23 13.64
N ALA A 177 5.81 -5.93 13.41
CA ALA A 177 5.69 -5.32 12.10
C ALA A 177 7.03 -5.41 11.35
N MET A 178 8.14 -5.15 12.05
CA MET A 178 9.50 -5.22 11.52
C MET A 178 10.52 -5.52 12.63
N GLU A 179 11.54 -6.29 12.30
CA GLU A 179 12.72 -6.54 13.11
C GLU A 179 13.96 -6.43 12.23
N ALA A 180 14.98 -5.71 12.69
CA ALA A 180 16.29 -5.66 12.05
C ALA A 180 17.37 -6.00 13.06
N GLU A 181 18.32 -6.83 12.64
CA GLU A 181 19.45 -7.30 13.46
C GLU A 181 20.76 -7.03 12.72
N TYR A 182 21.69 -6.36 13.39
CA TYR A 182 23.04 -6.14 12.89
C TYR A 182 23.87 -7.42 12.98
N ILE A 183 24.55 -7.78 11.89
CA ILE A 183 25.49 -8.90 11.86
C ILE A 183 26.92 -8.37 12.04
N CYS A 184 27.48 -7.77 11.00
CA CYS A 184 28.82 -7.20 10.99
C CYS A 184 28.97 -6.21 9.83
N GLY A 185 29.86 -5.23 9.95
CA GLY A 185 30.10 -4.24 8.90
C GLY A 185 28.83 -3.48 8.51
N ARG A 186 28.24 -3.84 7.37
CA ARG A 186 26.97 -3.29 6.87
C ARG A 186 25.89 -4.36 6.67
N ASP A 187 26.18 -5.59 7.06
CA ASP A 187 25.28 -6.72 6.91
C ASP A 187 24.24 -6.73 8.03
N ILE A 188 22.98 -6.83 7.63
CA ILE A 188 21.84 -6.95 8.55
C ILE A 188 20.90 -8.07 8.10
N ILE A 189 20.17 -8.62 9.07
CA ILE A 189 18.96 -9.40 8.81
C ILE A 189 17.77 -8.46 9.01
N LEU A 190 16.97 -8.24 7.96
CA LEU A 190 15.73 -7.49 8.03
C LEU A 190 14.55 -8.44 7.87
N LYS A 191 13.61 -8.41 8.81
CA LYS A 191 12.38 -9.20 8.79
C LYS A 191 11.19 -8.25 8.91
N HIS A 192 10.17 -8.40 8.08
CA HIS A 192 8.94 -7.62 8.24
C HIS A 192 7.68 -8.37 7.82
N ASP A 193 6.56 -8.02 8.45
CA ASP A 193 5.24 -8.51 8.07
C ASP A 193 4.80 -7.87 6.75
N ILE A 194 4.13 -8.64 5.88
CA ILE A 194 3.65 -8.15 4.57
C ILE A 194 2.69 -6.96 4.72
N SER A 195 1.90 -6.91 5.81
CA SER A 195 0.98 -5.80 6.07
C SER A 195 1.67 -4.52 6.54
N PHE A 196 2.96 -4.57 6.89
CA PHE A 196 3.72 -3.39 7.27
C PHE A 196 4.06 -2.55 6.02
N SER A 197 3.57 -1.31 5.98
CA SER A 197 3.71 -0.43 4.82
C SER A 197 5.06 0.28 4.71
N GLY A 198 5.91 0.16 5.73
CA GLY A 198 7.18 0.89 5.82
C GLY A 198 8.20 0.54 4.75
N PHE A 199 8.02 -0.58 4.06
CA PHE A 199 8.90 -1.01 2.96
C PHE A 199 8.12 -1.32 1.70
N LYS A 200 8.73 -0.95 0.57
CA LYS A 200 8.42 -1.52 -0.73
C LYS A 200 9.64 -2.31 -1.16
N SER A 201 9.43 -3.54 -1.62
CA SER A 201 10.51 -4.36 -2.15
C SER A 201 10.08 -5.09 -3.41
N GLU A 202 11.02 -5.20 -4.35
CA GLU A 202 10.85 -5.94 -5.59
C GLU A 202 11.92 -7.02 -5.64
N LEU A 203 11.49 -8.28 -5.64
CA LEU A 203 12.39 -9.44 -5.62
C LEU A 203 12.58 -9.95 -7.04
N MET A 204 13.80 -9.87 -7.56
CA MET A 204 14.13 -10.25 -8.94
C MET A 204 14.30 -11.77 -9.10
N GLU A 205 13.94 -12.30 -10.27
CA GLU A 205 14.38 -13.65 -10.68
C GLU A 205 15.86 -13.63 -11.05
N ASN A 206 16.62 -14.68 -10.72
CA ASN A 206 18.06 -14.79 -11.02
C ASN A 206 18.44 -14.61 -12.51
N LYS A 207 17.49 -14.72 -13.44
CA LYS A 207 17.70 -14.63 -14.90
C LYS A 207 16.62 -13.82 -15.64
N GLY A 208 15.83 -13.02 -14.94
CA GLY A 208 14.67 -12.31 -15.53
C GLY A 208 14.78 -10.79 -15.43
N ASP A 209 14.27 -10.09 -16.45
CA ASP A 209 14.19 -8.61 -16.48
C ASP A 209 12.99 -8.04 -15.71
N SER A 210 12.26 -8.88 -14.95
CA SER A 210 11.08 -8.48 -14.18
C SER A 210 11.13 -9.10 -12.79
N PRO A 211 10.65 -8.39 -11.75
CA PRO A 211 10.46 -8.97 -10.43
C PRO A 211 9.60 -10.25 -10.47
N ALA A 212 9.99 -11.23 -9.67
CA ALA A 212 9.20 -12.41 -9.33
C ALA A 212 8.07 -12.04 -8.36
N ILE A 213 8.36 -11.16 -7.41
CA ILE A 213 7.46 -10.78 -6.32
C ILE A 213 7.57 -9.27 -6.06
N TRP A 214 6.42 -8.60 -5.98
CA TRP A 214 6.29 -7.23 -5.47
C TRP A 214 5.69 -7.26 -4.08
N ILE A 215 6.34 -6.62 -3.11
CA ILE A 215 5.80 -6.42 -1.76
C ILE A 215 5.60 -4.92 -1.57
N ARG A 216 4.34 -4.48 -1.59
CA ARG A 216 3.95 -3.07 -1.47
C ARG A 216 2.48 -2.97 -1.05
N ASN A 217 2.12 -1.86 -0.40
CA ASN A 217 0.74 -1.55 -0.01
C ASN A 217 0.04 -2.67 0.79
N GLY A 218 0.78 -3.35 1.66
CA GLY A 218 0.24 -4.43 2.51
C GLY A 218 0.01 -5.76 1.79
N ILE A 219 0.59 -5.93 0.59
CA ILE A 219 0.38 -7.09 -0.28
C ILE A 219 1.74 -7.59 -0.80
N ALA A 220 1.91 -8.92 -0.84
CA ALA A 220 2.86 -9.58 -1.70
C ALA A 220 2.13 -10.13 -2.93
N LEU A 221 2.59 -9.74 -4.12
CA LEU A 221 2.03 -10.10 -5.43
C LEU A 221 3.09 -10.86 -6.23
N THR A 222 2.78 -12.05 -6.71
CA THR A 222 3.67 -12.79 -7.62
C THR A 222 3.41 -12.41 -9.08
N LYS A 223 4.36 -12.70 -9.96
CA LYS A 223 4.27 -12.54 -11.42
C LYS A 223 3.07 -13.28 -12.03
N GLU A 224 2.67 -14.39 -11.43
CA GLU A 224 1.49 -15.19 -11.80
C GLU A 224 0.17 -14.58 -11.28
N GLY A 225 0.23 -13.50 -10.50
CA GLY A 225 -0.94 -12.81 -9.95
C GLY A 225 -1.47 -13.41 -8.64
N GLU A 226 -0.66 -14.21 -7.95
CA GLU A 226 -0.99 -14.65 -6.59
C GLU A 226 -0.83 -13.52 -5.60
N ILE A 227 -1.75 -13.42 -4.64
CA ILE A 227 -1.77 -12.34 -3.64
C ILE A 227 -1.73 -12.96 -2.25
N LYS A 228 -0.80 -12.48 -1.44
CA LYS A 228 -0.75 -12.73 0.01
C LYS A 228 -0.86 -11.39 0.74
N LYS A 229 -1.72 -11.35 1.76
CA LYS A 229 -1.93 -10.18 2.64
C LYS A 229 -1.37 -10.38 4.04
N SER A 230 -0.75 -11.52 4.28
CA SER A 230 -0.22 -11.95 5.56
C SER A 230 0.98 -12.85 5.32
N GLY A 231 1.90 -12.84 6.28
CA GLY A 231 3.16 -13.57 6.20
C GLY A 231 4.32 -12.64 6.48
N THR A 232 5.51 -13.20 6.49
CA THR A 232 6.73 -12.50 6.86
C THR A 232 7.78 -12.71 5.78
N VAL A 233 8.53 -11.66 5.49
CA VAL A 233 9.64 -11.68 4.54
C VAL A 233 10.92 -11.37 5.30
N THR A 234 11.96 -12.14 5.03
CA THR A 234 13.28 -11.99 5.64
C THR A 234 14.31 -11.76 4.55
N TYR A 235 15.14 -10.73 4.72
CA TYR A 235 16.20 -10.32 3.82
C TYR A 235 17.52 -10.40 4.58
N ASN A 236 18.51 -11.04 3.97
CA ASN A 236 19.91 -10.85 4.35
C ASN A 236 20.45 -9.77 3.41
N MET A 237 20.77 -8.60 3.94
CA MET A 237 21.07 -7.43 3.12
C MET A 237 22.31 -6.69 3.61
N GLU A 238 23.08 -6.19 2.65
CA GLU A 238 24.16 -5.22 2.89
C GLU A 238 23.59 -3.81 2.72
N LEU A 239 23.74 -2.95 3.73
CA LEU A 239 23.31 -1.55 3.65
C LEU A 239 24.24 -0.74 2.75
N ILE A 240 23.72 -0.27 1.62
CA ILE A 240 24.42 0.69 0.75
C ILE A 240 23.90 2.09 1.10
N VAL A 241 24.73 2.87 1.79
CA VAL A 241 24.40 4.22 2.30
C VAL A 241 25.10 5.30 1.50
#